data_AF-A0A3M8EJE0-F1
#
_entry.id   AF-A0A3M8EJE0-F1
#
_cell.length_a   1.000
_cell.length_b   1.000
_cell.length_c   1.000
_cell.angle_alpha   90.00
_cell.angle_beta   90.00
_cell.angle_gamma   90.00
#
_symmetry.space_group_name_H-M   'P 1'
#
loop_
_entity.id
_entity.type
_entity.pdbx_description
1 polymer ?
#
loop_
_entity_poly.entity_id
_entity_poly.type
_entity_poly.pdbx_seq_one_letter_code
_entity_poly.pdbx_strand_id
1 'polypeptide(L)'
;MSGLVKSFSTKARIALPFIAFVLATSLYSVHCLTPIHPGALAASGILNANIGMLILLGTLFAIPASIAAFLWIKWQTRKDSYQETEPSKGEIGSQEQLPPVGLSLLPIATPLILIAIGSFLAVMKVPETHLALKGLALIGQPIIALLIGTFLSLFLLKNRAVKSINSILESAIEKAGPILIVTGAGGMFGMVIKETGVGAYAGEFFLQTGLGLAVPFLIASILKTAQGSSTVAVITAASFVAPMLPALGLDSETGKLLAMISMGAGSMMVSHANDSYFWVVARFSGINSDTTLKVYSTATIVMGIVTFACVWLTSFFIL
;
A
#
# COMPACT_ATOMS: atom_id res chain seq x y z
N MET A 1 -5.80 5.51 16.26
CA MET A 1 -5.64 4.09 16.68
C MET A 1 -5.74 3.91 18.19
N SER A 2 -4.95 4.64 19.00
CA SER A 2 -4.87 4.46 20.47
C SER A 2 -6.21 4.37 21.22
N GLY A 3 -7.17 5.28 20.98
CA GLY A 3 -8.47 5.27 21.68
C GLY A 3 -9.35 4.06 21.33
N LEU A 4 -9.42 3.69 20.05
CA LEU A 4 -10.23 2.56 19.58
C LEU A 4 -9.63 1.22 20.03
N VAL A 5 -8.32 1.04 19.87
CA VAL A 5 -7.62 -0.20 20.26
C VAL A 5 -7.81 -0.46 21.77
N LYS A 6 -7.62 0.56 22.61
CA LYS A 6 -7.83 0.45 24.06
C LYS A 6 -9.29 0.18 24.41
N SER A 7 -10.24 0.89 23.80
CA SER A 7 -11.67 0.68 24.03
C SER A 7 -12.12 -0.75 23.66
N PHE A 8 -11.68 -1.26 22.50
CA PHE A 8 -11.95 -2.64 22.09
C PHE A 8 -11.29 -3.66 23.03
N SER A 9 -10.05 -3.42 23.45
CA SER A 9 -9.32 -4.25 24.42
C SER A 9 -10.09 -4.36 25.74
N THR A 10 -10.52 -3.24 26.30
CA THR A 10 -11.27 -3.19 27.56
C THR A 10 -12.64 -3.86 27.44
N LYS A 11 -13.37 -3.61 26.36
CA LYS A 11 -14.73 -4.15 26.17
C LYS A 11 -14.74 -5.65 25.85
N ALA A 12 -13.76 -6.12 25.07
CA ALA A 12 -13.65 -7.52 24.67
C ALA A 12 -12.82 -8.38 25.64
N ARG A 13 -12.12 -7.77 26.61
CA ARG A 13 -11.19 -8.44 27.54
C ARG A 13 -10.11 -9.26 26.82
N ILE A 14 -9.58 -8.73 25.72
CA ILE A 14 -8.52 -9.37 24.93
C ILE A 14 -7.23 -8.57 25.15
N ALA A 15 -6.08 -9.25 25.11
CA ALA A 15 -4.78 -8.61 25.27
C ALA A 15 -4.56 -7.45 24.26
N LEU A 16 -4.14 -6.29 24.77
CA LEU A 16 -3.88 -5.09 23.97
C LEU A 16 -2.90 -5.34 22.79
N PRO A 17 -1.79 -6.09 22.96
CA PRO A 17 -0.88 -6.39 21.86
C PRO A 17 -1.55 -7.13 20.70
N PHE A 18 -2.46 -8.06 20.99
CA PHE A 18 -3.18 -8.79 19.97
C PHE A 18 -4.02 -7.86 19.09
N ILE A 19 -4.86 -7.02 19.70
CA ILE A 19 -5.74 -6.10 18.95
C ILE A 19 -4.91 -5.06 18.20
N ALA A 20 -3.91 -4.47 18.86
CA ALA A 20 -3.05 -3.47 18.27
C ALA A 20 -2.35 -3.99 17.01
N PHE A 21 -1.69 -5.15 17.13
CA PHE A 21 -0.93 -5.72 16.02
C PHE A 21 -1.84 -6.23 14.91
N VAL A 22 -2.98 -6.88 15.21
CA VAL A 22 -3.91 -7.34 14.17
C VAL A 22 -4.44 -6.17 13.35
N LEU A 23 -4.87 -5.08 14.00
CA LEU A 23 -5.34 -3.90 13.29
C LEU A 23 -4.22 -3.24 12.48
N ALA A 24 -3.02 -3.18 13.05
CA ALA A 24 -1.86 -2.63 12.37
C ALA A 24 -1.48 -3.43 11.12
N THR A 25 -1.45 -4.76 11.20
CA THR A 25 -1.11 -5.63 10.06
C THR A 25 -2.18 -5.66 8.98
N SER A 26 -3.46 -5.59 9.36
CA SER A 26 -4.56 -5.51 8.40
C SER A 26 -4.54 -4.18 7.61
N LEU A 27 -4.17 -3.07 8.26
CA LEU A 27 -3.95 -1.81 7.54
C LEU A 27 -2.71 -1.91 6.61
N TYR A 28 -1.65 -2.57 7.11
CA TYR A 28 -0.38 -2.68 6.40
C TYR A 28 -0.48 -3.52 5.11
N SER A 29 -1.28 -4.58 5.10
CA SER A 29 -1.53 -5.40 3.90
C SER A 29 -2.16 -4.58 2.79
N VAL A 30 -3.21 -3.82 3.10
CA VAL A 30 -3.88 -2.96 2.12
C VAL A 30 -2.94 -1.84 1.66
N HIS A 31 -2.19 -1.23 2.56
CA HIS A 31 -1.22 -0.17 2.25
C HIS A 31 -0.16 -0.61 1.23
N CYS A 32 0.36 -1.84 1.36
CA CYS A 32 1.44 -2.33 0.49
C CYS A 32 0.94 -2.98 -0.80
N LEU A 33 -0.29 -3.52 -0.81
CA LEU A 33 -0.79 -4.33 -1.93
C LEU A 33 -1.78 -3.60 -2.84
N THR A 34 -2.36 -2.48 -2.40
CA THR A 34 -3.32 -1.72 -3.21
C THR A 34 -2.80 -0.32 -3.55
N PRO A 35 -3.03 0.19 -4.77
CA PRO A 35 -2.56 1.50 -5.21
C PRO A 35 -3.42 2.64 -4.66
N ILE A 36 -3.87 2.53 -3.40
CA ILE A 36 -4.54 3.60 -2.66
C ILE A 36 -3.53 4.48 -1.89
N HIS A 37 -2.29 3.99 -1.74
CA HIS A 37 -1.18 4.73 -1.17
C HIS A 37 -0.28 5.28 -2.27
N PRO A 38 0.27 6.50 -2.14
CA PRO A 38 1.14 7.10 -3.16
C PRO A 38 2.30 6.21 -3.62
N GLY A 39 2.86 5.37 -2.74
CA GLY A 39 3.94 4.44 -3.09
C GLY A 39 3.54 3.39 -4.11
N ALA A 40 2.50 2.61 -3.81
CA ALA A 40 1.99 1.58 -4.72
C ALA A 40 1.42 2.21 -6.00
N LEU A 41 0.80 3.38 -5.91
CA LEU A 41 0.33 4.14 -7.07
C LEU A 41 1.49 4.57 -7.97
N ALA A 42 2.54 5.17 -7.42
CA ALA A 42 3.73 5.58 -8.18
C ALA A 42 4.44 4.40 -8.84
N ALA A 43 4.66 3.31 -8.09
CA ALA A 43 5.24 2.08 -8.62
C ALA A 43 4.39 1.47 -9.75
N SER A 44 3.06 1.49 -9.63
CA SER A 44 2.16 1.04 -10.71
C SER A 44 2.28 1.90 -11.97
N GLY A 45 2.53 3.21 -11.81
CA GLY A 45 2.83 4.11 -12.91
C GLY A 45 4.16 3.79 -13.60
N ILE A 46 5.20 3.46 -12.84
CA ILE A 46 6.51 3.06 -13.38
C ILE A 46 6.37 1.79 -14.24
N LEU A 47 5.61 0.79 -13.76
CA LEU A 47 5.38 -0.46 -14.50
C LEU A 47 4.32 -0.33 -15.61
N ASN A 48 3.65 0.83 -15.72
CA ASN A 48 2.47 1.02 -16.56
C ASN A 48 1.39 -0.06 -16.33
N ALA A 49 1.20 -0.47 -15.07
CA ALA A 49 0.23 -1.49 -14.70
C ALA A 49 -1.20 -0.90 -14.62
N ASN A 50 -2.21 -1.69 -15.00
CA ASN A 50 -3.61 -1.28 -14.88
C ASN A 50 -4.00 -1.09 -13.40
N ILE A 51 -4.23 0.15 -12.99
CA ILE A 51 -4.50 0.52 -11.59
C ILE A 51 -5.79 -0.11 -11.07
N GLY A 52 -6.88 -0.15 -11.85
CA GLY A 52 -8.13 -0.74 -11.37
C GLY A 52 -8.03 -2.24 -11.16
N MET A 53 -7.38 -2.97 -12.07
CA MET A 53 -7.13 -4.40 -11.88
C MET A 53 -6.20 -4.64 -10.70
N LEU A 54 -5.21 -3.78 -10.49
CA LEU A 54 -4.33 -3.83 -9.33
C LEU A 54 -5.08 -3.59 -8.02
N ILE A 55 -6.08 -2.71 -7.98
CA ILE A 55 -6.95 -2.54 -6.80
C ILE A 55 -7.69 -3.85 -6.50
N LEU A 56 -8.29 -4.49 -7.51
CA LEU A 56 -9.04 -5.73 -7.33
C LEU A 56 -8.15 -6.88 -6.87
N LEU A 57 -7.07 -7.15 -7.60
CA LEU A 57 -6.14 -8.21 -7.26
C LEU A 57 -5.41 -7.92 -5.95
N GLY A 58 -4.94 -6.70 -5.74
CA GLY A 58 -4.28 -6.27 -4.50
C GLY A 58 -5.17 -6.49 -3.28
N THR A 59 -6.47 -6.18 -3.39
CA THR A 59 -7.45 -6.44 -2.32
C THR A 59 -7.61 -7.95 -2.09
N LEU A 60 -7.69 -8.74 -3.16
CA LEU A 60 -7.78 -10.20 -3.08
C LEU A 60 -6.56 -10.80 -2.36
N PHE A 61 -5.35 -10.35 -2.67
CA PHE A 61 -4.11 -10.81 -2.04
C PHE A 61 -3.87 -10.22 -0.63
N ALA A 62 -4.53 -9.10 -0.28
CA ALA A 62 -4.48 -8.55 1.08
C ALA A 62 -5.26 -9.41 2.10
N ILE A 63 -6.26 -10.17 1.66
CA ILE A 63 -7.02 -11.10 2.50
C ILE A 63 -6.12 -12.20 3.09
N PRO A 64 -5.42 -13.04 2.29
CA PRO A 64 -4.55 -14.08 2.84
C PRO A 64 -3.40 -13.50 3.66
N ALA A 65 -2.85 -12.34 3.28
CA ALA A 65 -1.85 -11.62 4.08
C ALA A 65 -2.36 -11.32 5.50
N SER A 66 -3.57 -10.75 5.59
CA SER A 66 -4.19 -10.36 6.86
C SER A 66 -4.58 -11.57 7.71
N ILE A 67 -5.06 -12.65 7.09
CA ILE A 67 -5.35 -13.92 7.77
C ILE A 67 -4.07 -14.53 8.34
N ALA A 68 -2.99 -14.57 7.56
CA ALA A 68 -1.71 -15.10 8.01
C ALA A 68 -1.14 -14.31 9.19
N ALA A 69 -1.20 -12.98 9.13
CA ALA A 69 -0.83 -12.11 10.25
C ALA A 69 -1.67 -12.40 11.49
N PHE A 70 -2.99 -12.50 11.34
CA PHE A 70 -3.91 -12.80 12.44
C PHE A 70 -3.57 -14.13 13.13
N LEU A 71 -3.35 -15.20 12.36
CA LEU A 71 -3.01 -16.50 12.90
C LEU A 71 -1.66 -16.49 13.63
N TRP A 72 -0.66 -15.82 13.04
CA TRP A 72 0.66 -15.67 13.63
C TRP A 72 0.63 -14.89 14.95
N ILE A 73 -0.03 -13.72 14.95
CA ILE A 73 -0.18 -12.89 16.15
C ILE A 73 -0.96 -13.65 17.21
N LYS A 74 -2.07 -14.33 16.87
CA LYS A 74 -2.85 -15.16 17.79
C LYS A 74 -1.99 -16.23 18.46
N TRP A 75 -1.09 -16.87 17.70
CA TRP A 75 -0.18 -17.87 18.23
C TRP A 75 0.86 -17.25 19.16
N GLN A 76 1.48 -16.14 18.76
CA GLN A 76 2.54 -15.48 19.50
C GLN A 76 2.05 -14.81 20.80
N THR A 77 0.81 -14.29 20.81
CA THR A 77 0.19 -13.62 21.98
C THR A 77 -0.73 -14.54 22.79
N ARG A 78 -0.75 -15.86 22.50
CA ARG A 78 -1.66 -16.82 23.19
C ARG A 78 -1.50 -16.84 24.71
N LYS A 79 -0.30 -16.52 25.21
CA LYS A 79 0.04 -16.51 26.64
C LYS A 79 -0.15 -15.13 27.28
N ASP A 80 -0.41 -14.09 26.49
CA ASP A 80 -0.58 -12.74 27.00
C ASP A 80 -1.92 -12.65 27.72
N SER A 81 -1.85 -12.29 29.01
CA SER A 81 -3.05 -12.04 29.79
C SER A 81 -3.56 -10.63 29.53
N TYR A 82 -4.88 -10.46 29.55
CA TYR A 82 -5.48 -9.12 29.56
C TYR A 82 -4.95 -8.35 30.77
N GLN A 83 -4.29 -7.23 30.51
CA GLN A 83 -3.99 -6.24 31.52
C GLN A 83 -5.02 -5.12 31.37
N GLU A 84 -5.62 -4.74 32.49
CA GLU A 84 -6.56 -3.63 32.52
C GLU A 84 -5.80 -2.34 32.22
N THR A 85 -5.85 -1.93 30.95
CA THR A 85 -5.45 -0.59 30.56
C THR A 85 -6.50 0.37 31.06
N GLU A 86 -6.08 1.38 31.82
CA GLU A 86 -6.93 2.55 32.06
C GLU A 86 -7.50 2.99 30.71
N PRO A 87 -8.83 3.16 30.60
CA PRO A 87 -9.40 3.72 29.41
C PRO A 87 -8.64 5.01 29.16
N SER A 88 -8.02 5.11 27.99
CA SER A 88 -7.59 6.41 27.51
C SER A 88 -8.80 7.30 27.69
N LYS A 89 -8.70 8.29 28.60
CA LYS A 89 -9.38 9.56 28.45
C LYS A 89 -8.82 10.14 27.15
N GLY A 90 -9.15 9.50 26.03
CA GLY A 90 -9.04 10.12 24.75
C GLY A 90 -9.89 11.34 24.94
N GLU A 91 -9.25 12.50 24.90
CA GLU A 91 -9.88 13.70 24.43
C GLU A 91 -10.61 13.29 23.14
N ILE A 92 -11.85 12.83 23.28
CA ILE A 92 -12.85 13.07 22.27
C ILE A 92 -12.89 14.58 22.32
N GLY A 93 -12.02 15.20 21.50
CA GLY A 93 -11.99 16.64 21.33
C GLY A 93 -13.43 17.07 21.24
N SER A 94 -13.79 18.09 22.02
CA SER A 94 -15.11 18.70 22.08
C SER A 94 -15.88 18.45 20.80
N GLN A 95 -17.12 17.96 20.87
CA GLN A 95 -18.03 17.78 19.73
C GLN A 95 -18.16 19.08 18.93
N GLU A 96 -17.14 19.43 18.17
CA GLU A 96 -17.22 20.43 17.15
C GLU A 96 -18.13 19.84 16.08
N GLN A 97 -18.99 20.68 15.51
CA GLN A 97 -19.81 20.32 14.34
C GLN A 97 -18.87 19.92 13.20
N LEU A 98 -18.58 18.63 13.11
CA LEU A 98 -17.87 18.00 12.01
C LEU A 98 -18.85 17.74 10.86
N PRO A 99 -18.39 17.78 9.60
CA PRO A 99 -19.24 17.38 8.49
C PRO A 99 -19.78 15.95 8.70
N PRO A 100 -21.03 15.68 8.29
CA PRO A 100 -21.62 14.35 8.42
C PRO A 100 -20.75 13.31 7.71
N VAL A 101 -20.73 12.10 8.27
CA VAL A 101 -19.88 10.98 7.81
C VAL A 101 -19.99 10.74 6.30
N GLY A 102 -21.20 10.84 5.74
CA GLY A 102 -21.42 10.67 4.30
C GLY A 102 -20.68 11.69 3.44
N LEU A 103 -20.62 12.96 3.87
CA LEU A 103 -19.83 13.97 3.18
C LEU A 103 -18.34 13.69 3.34
N SER A 104 -17.88 13.31 4.53
CA SER A 104 -16.46 13.01 4.79
C SER A 104 -15.93 11.83 3.97
N LEU A 105 -16.79 10.89 3.58
CA LEU A 105 -16.42 9.76 2.73
C LEU A 105 -16.38 10.11 1.23
N LEU A 106 -17.03 11.19 0.82
CA LEU A 106 -17.21 11.57 -0.59
C LEU A 106 -15.86 11.78 -1.31
N PRO A 107 -14.87 12.52 -0.76
CA PRO A 107 -13.54 12.67 -1.36
C PRO A 107 -12.76 11.37 -1.55
N ILE A 108 -13.14 10.29 -0.86
CA ILE A 108 -12.47 8.98 -0.93
C ILE A 108 -13.24 8.04 -1.86
N ALA A 109 -14.56 7.96 -1.68
CA ALA A 109 -15.42 7.07 -2.44
C ALA A 109 -15.51 7.49 -3.92
N THR A 110 -15.62 8.80 -4.20
CA THR A 110 -15.76 9.29 -5.58
C THR A 110 -14.57 8.92 -6.46
N PRO A 111 -13.30 9.20 -6.09
CA PRO A 111 -12.17 8.77 -6.91
C PRO A 111 -12.13 7.26 -7.13
N LEU A 112 -12.42 6.48 -6.08
CA LEU A 112 -12.39 5.02 -6.17
C LEU A 112 -13.42 4.47 -7.16
N ILE A 113 -14.65 4.99 -7.10
CA ILE A 113 -15.72 4.61 -8.03
C ILE A 113 -15.37 5.02 -9.46
N LEU A 114 -14.85 6.25 -9.65
CA LEU A 114 -14.43 6.73 -10.97
C LEU A 114 -13.33 5.86 -11.56
N ILE A 115 -12.32 5.50 -10.76
CA ILE A 115 -11.22 4.61 -11.18
C ILE A 115 -11.76 3.22 -11.55
N ALA A 116 -12.67 2.67 -10.74
CA ALA A 116 -13.29 1.37 -11.02
C ALA A 116 -14.07 1.39 -12.34
N ILE A 117 -14.88 2.43 -12.58
CA ILE A 117 -15.62 2.62 -13.83
C ILE A 117 -14.66 2.77 -15.01
N GLY A 118 -13.66 3.65 -14.91
CA GLY A 118 -12.67 3.86 -15.97
C GLY A 118 -11.92 2.58 -16.33
N SER A 119 -11.58 1.78 -15.32
CA SER A 119 -10.88 0.51 -15.51
C SER A 119 -11.79 -0.56 -16.13
N PHE A 120 -13.07 -0.61 -15.74
CA PHE A 120 -14.05 -1.49 -16.37
C PHE A 120 -14.25 -1.15 -17.85
N LEU A 121 -14.36 0.14 -18.18
CA LEU A 121 -14.46 0.60 -19.58
C LEU A 121 -13.23 0.24 -20.42
N ALA A 122 -12.04 0.32 -19.82
CA ALA A 122 -10.80 -0.10 -20.49
C ALA A 122 -10.78 -1.60 -20.82
N VAL A 123 -11.27 -2.45 -19.91
CA VAL A 123 -11.37 -3.90 -20.12
C VAL A 123 -12.38 -4.24 -21.22
N MET A 124 -13.51 -3.53 -21.28
CA MET A 124 -14.57 -3.77 -22.26
C MET A 124 -14.21 -3.35 -23.69
N LYS A 125 -13.02 -2.76 -23.92
CA LYS A 125 -12.55 -2.27 -25.24
C LYS A 125 -13.62 -1.48 -26.00
N VAL A 126 -14.31 -0.59 -25.29
CA VAL A 126 -15.45 0.16 -25.84
C VAL A 126 -14.98 0.98 -27.06
N PRO A 127 -15.67 0.93 -28.21
CA PRO A 127 -15.31 1.68 -29.41
C PRO A 127 -15.25 3.20 -29.16
N GLU A 128 -14.24 3.87 -29.72
CA GLU A 128 -13.98 5.31 -29.53
C GLU A 128 -15.08 6.25 -30.06
N THR A 129 -16.14 5.72 -30.66
CA THR A 129 -17.22 6.48 -31.30
C THR A 129 -18.21 7.13 -30.32
N HIS A 130 -18.27 6.69 -29.07
CA HIS A 130 -19.18 7.27 -28.07
C HIS A 130 -18.49 8.33 -27.19
N LEU A 131 -18.70 9.61 -27.50
CA LEU A 131 -18.15 10.76 -26.76
C LEU A 131 -18.44 10.70 -25.25
N ALA A 132 -19.61 10.22 -24.84
CA ALA A 132 -19.97 10.07 -23.43
C ALA A 132 -19.10 9.03 -22.70
N LEU A 133 -18.80 7.90 -23.36
CA LEU A 133 -17.96 6.84 -22.80
C LEU A 133 -16.49 7.26 -22.77
N LYS A 134 -16.04 8.07 -23.75
CA LYS A 134 -14.71 8.69 -23.74
C LYS A 134 -14.55 9.69 -22.60
N GLY A 135 -15.56 10.53 -22.36
CA GLY A 135 -15.59 11.45 -21.22
C GLY A 135 -15.54 10.71 -19.88
N LEU A 136 -16.31 9.61 -19.76
CA LEU A 136 -16.32 8.79 -18.54
C LEU A 136 -14.99 8.06 -18.32
N ALA A 137 -14.36 7.55 -19.39
CA ALA A 137 -13.03 6.94 -19.33
C ALA A 137 -11.95 7.94 -18.91
N LEU A 138 -12.04 9.20 -19.38
CA LEU A 138 -11.13 10.28 -19.00
C LEU A 138 -11.28 10.64 -17.52
N ILE A 139 -12.51 10.84 -17.04
CA ILE A 139 -12.77 11.12 -15.62
C ILE A 139 -12.36 9.94 -14.72
N GLY A 140 -12.46 8.72 -15.25
CA GLY A 140 -12.01 7.50 -14.58
C GLY A 140 -10.49 7.29 -14.57
N GLN A 141 -9.70 8.13 -15.25
CA GLN A 141 -8.25 8.05 -15.12
C GLN A 141 -7.83 8.42 -13.69
N PRO A 142 -6.94 7.64 -13.03
CA PRO A 142 -6.58 7.84 -11.63
C PRO A 142 -6.13 9.26 -11.28
N ILE A 143 -5.35 9.91 -12.15
CA ILE A 143 -4.89 11.28 -11.94
C ILE A 143 -6.08 12.25 -11.84
N ILE A 144 -7.04 12.15 -12.77
CA ILE A 144 -8.21 13.03 -12.84
C ILE A 144 -9.19 12.70 -11.71
N ALA A 145 -9.42 11.42 -11.44
CA ALA A 145 -10.27 10.96 -10.35
C ALA A 145 -9.76 11.47 -8.98
N LEU A 146 -8.45 11.36 -8.70
CA LEU A 146 -7.83 11.86 -7.47
C LEU A 146 -7.86 13.39 -7.38
N LEU A 147 -7.71 14.10 -8.50
CA LEU A 147 -7.86 15.55 -8.57
C LEU A 147 -9.28 15.97 -8.17
N ILE A 148 -10.31 15.28 -8.68
CA ILE A 148 -11.71 15.49 -8.31
C ILE A 148 -11.92 15.26 -6.82
N GLY A 149 -11.39 14.16 -6.26
CA GLY A 149 -11.42 13.90 -4.83
C GLY A 149 -10.79 15.02 -4.01
N THR A 150 -9.66 15.56 -4.47
CA THR A 150 -8.97 16.68 -3.84
C THR A 150 -9.85 17.94 -3.84
N PHE A 151 -10.44 18.31 -4.98
CA PHE A 151 -11.37 19.45 -5.04
C PHE A 151 -12.60 19.26 -4.13
N LEU A 152 -13.17 18.05 -4.11
CA LEU A 152 -14.27 17.71 -3.20
C LEU A 152 -13.87 17.91 -1.74
N SER A 153 -12.67 17.51 -1.36
CA SER A 153 -12.17 17.70 0.01
C SER A 153 -12.06 19.16 0.43
N LEU A 154 -11.76 20.08 -0.50
CA LEU A 154 -11.69 21.51 -0.21
C LEU A 154 -13.05 22.11 0.17
N PHE A 155 -14.14 21.59 -0.39
CA PHE A 155 -15.50 22.03 -0.02
C PHE A 155 -15.90 21.59 1.39
N LEU A 156 -15.24 20.57 1.95
CA LEU A 156 -15.47 20.09 3.31
C LEU A 156 -14.71 20.88 4.39
N LEU A 157 -13.82 21.79 3.99
CA LEU A 157 -13.07 22.60 4.95
C LEU A 157 -14.00 23.55 5.68
N LYS A 158 -14.04 23.40 7.02
CA LYS A 158 -14.78 24.27 7.94
C LYS A 158 -14.17 25.68 7.97
N ASN A 159 -12.84 25.75 8.09
CA ASN A 159 -12.10 27.02 8.03
C ASN A 159 -11.57 27.24 6.61
N ARG A 160 -12.20 28.16 5.88
CA ARG A 160 -11.82 28.53 4.51
C ARG A 160 -10.90 29.75 4.45
N ALA A 161 -10.38 30.21 5.58
CA ALA A 161 -9.38 31.26 5.60
C ALA A 161 -8.16 30.83 4.80
N VAL A 162 -7.61 31.74 3.99
CA VAL A 162 -6.43 31.49 3.13
C VAL A 162 -5.28 30.90 3.94
N LYS A 163 -5.04 31.39 5.16
CA LYS A 163 -4.00 30.85 6.06
C LYS A 163 -4.20 29.38 6.41
N SER A 164 -5.45 28.96 6.65
CA SER A 164 -5.79 27.57 6.97
C SER A 164 -5.62 26.67 5.76
N ILE A 165 -6.08 27.13 4.58
CA ILE A 165 -5.91 26.39 3.33
C ILE A 165 -4.42 26.24 2.98
N ASN A 166 -3.65 27.32 3.10
CA ASN A 166 -2.20 27.29 2.84
C ASN A 166 -1.49 26.29 3.75
N SER A 167 -1.78 26.27 5.05
CA SER A 167 -1.18 25.31 5.98
C SER A 167 -1.53 23.86 5.63
N ILE A 168 -2.76 23.58 5.18
CA ILE A 168 -3.16 22.25 4.74
C ILE A 168 -2.42 21.85 3.45
N LEU A 169 -2.33 22.77 2.48
CA LEU A 169 -1.61 22.54 1.23
C LEU A 169 -0.11 22.35 1.46
N GLU A 170 0.49 23.13 2.36
CA GLU A 170 1.89 23.01 2.77
C GLU A 170 2.15 21.62 3.37
N SER A 171 1.33 21.18 4.33
CA SER A 171 1.44 19.83 4.90
C SER A 171 1.22 18.72 3.86
N ALA A 172 0.35 18.96 2.87
CA ALA A 172 0.14 18.01 1.77
C ALA A 172 1.39 17.91 0.87
N ILE A 173 2.02 19.04 0.55
CA ILE A 173 3.25 19.11 -0.26
C ILE A 173 4.42 18.47 0.50
N GLU A 174 4.58 18.73 1.80
CA GLU A 174 5.61 18.09 2.62
C GLU A 174 5.51 16.57 2.61
N LYS A 175 4.29 16.03 2.60
CA LYS A 175 4.04 14.58 2.56
C LYS A 175 4.19 14.00 1.14
N ALA A 176 3.72 14.69 0.11
CA ALA A 176 3.72 14.19 -1.27
C ALA A 176 5.05 14.45 -2.01
N GLY A 177 5.76 15.52 -1.66
CA GLY A 177 6.99 15.98 -2.31
C GLY A 177 8.09 14.91 -2.37
N PRO A 178 8.46 14.25 -1.25
CA PRO A 178 9.45 13.17 -1.28
C PRO A 178 9.06 12.03 -2.22
N ILE A 179 7.78 11.68 -2.30
CA ILE A 179 7.29 10.60 -3.18
C ILE A 179 7.43 11.02 -4.65
N LEU A 180 7.07 12.26 -5.00
CA LEU A 180 7.26 12.79 -6.36
C LEU A 180 8.73 12.79 -6.77
N ILE A 181 9.63 13.22 -5.89
CA ILE A 181 11.07 13.24 -6.15
C ILE A 181 11.62 11.82 -6.35
N VAL A 182 11.29 10.89 -5.44
CA VAL A 182 11.76 9.50 -5.53
C VAL A 182 11.19 8.81 -6.78
N THR A 183 9.95 9.11 -7.17
CA THR A 183 9.35 8.58 -8.40
C THR A 183 10.05 9.10 -9.65
N GLY A 184 10.32 10.41 -9.71
CA GLY A 184 11.05 11.01 -10.83
C GLY A 184 12.50 10.51 -10.93
N ALA A 185 13.20 10.46 -9.80
CA ALA A 185 14.56 9.91 -9.70
C ALA A 185 14.58 8.42 -10.09
N GLY A 186 13.60 7.64 -9.62
CA GLY A 186 13.43 6.24 -9.95
C GLY A 186 13.18 6.02 -11.45
N GLY A 187 12.34 6.85 -12.08
CA GLY A 187 12.12 6.82 -13.53
C GLY A 187 13.40 7.08 -14.33
N MET A 188 14.17 8.11 -13.96
CA MET A 188 15.46 8.41 -14.58
C MET A 188 16.47 7.28 -14.38
N PHE A 189 16.56 6.74 -13.16
CA PHE A 189 17.46 5.64 -12.83
C PHE A 189 17.11 4.35 -13.59
N GLY A 190 15.82 4.02 -13.70
CA GLY A 190 15.34 2.89 -14.49
C GLY A 190 15.67 3.04 -15.99
N MET A 191 15.60 4.27 -16.53
CA MET A 191 16.05 4.55 -17.89
C MET A 191 17.56 4.34 -18.06
N VAL A 192 18.38 4.77 -17.10
CA VAL A 192 19.83 4.48 -17.15
C VAL A 192 20.10 2.97 -17.11
N ILE A 193 19.40 2.19 -16.28
CA ILE A 193 19.53 0.72 -16.26
C ILE A 193 19.14 0.11 -17.62
N LYS A 194 18.10 0.64 -18.25
CA LYS A 194 17.64 0.19 -19.57
C LYS A 194 18.69 0.49 -20.65
N GLU A 195 19.16 1.73 -20.74
CA GLU A 195 20.11 2.18 -21.76
C GLU A 195 21.51 1.56 -21.60
N THR A 196 21.92 1.26 -20.36
CA THR A 196 23.19 0.55 -20.10
C THR A 196 23.13 -0.95 -20.42
N GLY A 197 21.95 -1.51 -20.68
CA GLY A 197 21.76 -2.94 -20.94
C GLY A 197 21.89 -3.84 -19.71
N VAL A 198 22.23 -3.28 -18.54
CA VAL A 198 22.42 -4.02 -17.28
C VAL A 198 21.13 -4.73 -16.87
N GLY A 199 19.97 -4.10 -17.08
CA GLY A 199 18.67 -4.71 -16.77
C GLY A 199 18.38 -5.95 -17.61
N ALA A 200 18.70 -5.93 -18.91
CA ALA A 200 18.50 -7.07 -19.79
C ALA A 200 19.42 -8.24 -19.40
N TYR A 201 20.71 -7.97 -19.17
CA TYR A 201 21.68 -8.97 -18.74
C TYR A 201 21.28 -9.62 -17.40
N ALA A 202 20.91 -8.81 -16.40
CA ALA A 202 20.46 -9.33 -15.11
C ALA A 202 19.16 -10.15 -15.25
N GLY A 203 18.22 -9.70 -16.08
CA GLY A 203 16.96 -10.40 -16.34
C GLY A 203 17.18 -11.76 -17.00
N GLU A 204 18.07 -11.86 -18.00
CA GLU A 204 18.43 -13.13 -18.66
C GLU A 204 19.12 -14.10 -17.70
N PHE A 205 19.99 -13.60 -16.83
CA PHE A 205 20.60 -14.41 -15.77
C PHE A 205 19.52 -14.98 -14.84
N PHE A 206 18.57 -14.16 -14.39
CA PHE A 206 17.50 -14.61 -13.51
C PHE A 206 16.46 -15.52 -14.20
N LEU A 207 16.20 -15.35 -15.50
CA LEU A 207 15.38 -16.28 -16.28
C LEU A 207 15.87 -17.72 -16.15
N GLN A 208 17.18 -17.93 -16.29
CA GLN A 208 17.80 -19.27 -16.21
C GLN A 208 17.63 -19.91 -14.83
N THR A 209 17.44 -19.10 -13.79
CA THR A 209 17.21 -19.59 -12.42
C THR A 209 15.75 -19.95 -12.14
N GLY A 210 14.82 -19.62 -13.03
CA GLY A 210 13.39 -19.83 -12.83
C GLY A 210 12.77 -18.91 -11.77
N LEU A 211 13.48 -17.86 -11.32
CA LEU A 211 13.09 -16.98 -10.22
C LEU A 211 12.15 -15.83 -10.63
N GLY A 212 11.52 -15.86 -11.81
CA GLY A 212 10.81 -14.74 -12.45
C GLY A 212 10.11 -13.75 -11.50
N LEU A 213 9.13 -14.21 -10.71
CA LEU A 213 8.41 -13.37 -9.74
C LEU A 213 9.14 -13.13 -8.42
N ALA A 214 10.11 -13.98 -8.07
CA ALA A 214 10.92 -13.85 -6.86
C ALA A 214 11.87 -12.67 -6.95
N VAL A 215 12.33 -12.31 -8.16
CA VAL A 215 13.20 -11.15 -8.36
C VAL A 215 12.54 -9.85 -7.86
N PRO A 216 11.33 -9.45 -8.31
CA PRO A 216 10.64 -8.30 -7.74
C PRO A 216 10.43 -8.38 -6.22
N PHE A 217 10.06 -9.55 -5.70
CA PHE A 217 9.88 -9.76 -4.25
C PHE A 217 11.17 -9.52 -3.47
N LEU A 218 12.28 -10.12 -3.91
CA LEU A 218 13.56 -10.06 -3.22
C LEU A 218 14.15 -8.64 -3.25
N ILE A 219 14.10 -7.97 -4.40
CA ILE A 219 14.55 -6.58 -4.52
C ILE A 219 13.77 -5.69 -3.55
N ALA A 220 12.44 -5.78 -3.55
CA ALA A 220 11.61 -5.01 -2.64
C ALA A 220 11.86 -5.36 -1.16
N SER A 221 12.07 -6.64 -0.84
CA SER A 221 12.36 -7.11 0.52
C SER A 221 13.69 -6.58 1.05
N ILE A 222 14.75 -6.63 0.23
CA ILE A 222 16.07 -6.13 0.60
C ILE A 222 16.02 -4.62 0.83
N LEU A 223 15.41 -3.88 -0.11
CA LEU A 223 15.27 -2.43 0.00
C LEU A 223 14.47 -2.04 1.23
N LYS A 224 13.32 -2.69 1.45
CA LYS A 224 12.48 -2.46 2.63
C LYS A 224 13.24 -2.73 3.92
N THR A 225 13.94 -3.85 4.01
CA THR A 225 14.71 -4.21 5.21
C THR A 225 15.81 -3.19 5.47
N ALA A 226 16.50 -2.71 4.43
CA ALA A 226 17.56 -1.72 4.58
C ALA A 226 17.04 -0.33 5.00
N GLN A 227 15.99 0.16 4.35
CA GLN A 227 15.57 1.56 4.45
C GLN A 227 14.33 1.82 5.32
N GLY A 228 13.59 0.77 5.69
CA GLY A 228 12.41 0.85 6.55
C GLY A 228 11.12 1.36 5.90
N SER A 229 11.15 2.18 4.85
CA SER A 229 9.92 2.66 4.18
C SER A 229 9.43 1.70 3.10
N SER A 230 8.19 1.19 3.24
CA SER A 230 7.54 0.36 2.20
C SER A 230 7.26 1.14 0.92
N THR A 231 6.92 2.42 1.05
CA THR A 231 6.65 3.29 -0.09
C THR A 231 7.89 3.56 -0.91
N VAL A 232 9.01 3.89 -0.25
CA VAL A 232 10.27 4.06 -0.97
C VAL A 232 10.71 2.71 -1.55
N ALA A 233 10.44 1.59 -0.87
CA ALA A 233 10.91 0.26 -1.29
C ALA A 233 10.26 -0.17 -2.58
N VAL A 234 8.94 -0.04 -2.66
CA VAL A 234 8.20 -0.43 -3.84
C VAL A 234 8.50 0.49 -5.02
N ILE A 235 8.68 1.81 -4.82
CA ILE A 235 9.04 2.74 -5.90
C ILE A 235 10.44 2.42 -6.44
N THR A 236 11.42 2.29 -5.55
CA THR A 236 12.80 1.97 -5.96
C THR A 236 12.87 0.59 -6.61
N ALA A 237 12.21 -0.42 -6.04
CA ALA A 237 12.14 -1.75 -6.64
C ALA A 237 11.50 -1.71 -8.03
N ALA A 238 10.41 -0.96 -8.21
CA ALA A 238 9.76 -0.80 -9.51
C ALA A 238 10.71 -0.21 -10.56
N SER A 239 11.57 0.73 -10.18
CA SER A 239 12.59 1.30 -11.08
C SER A 239 13.65 0.31 -11.53
N PHE A 240 14.01 -0.65 -10.68
CA PHE A 240 14.91 -1.75 -11.06
C PHE A 240 14.19 -2.81 -11.91
N VAL A 241 12.98 -3.19 -11.52
CA VAL A 241 12.24 -4.30 -12.10
C VAL A 241 11.65 -3.95 -13.47
N ALA A 242 11.16 -2.72 -13.66
CA ALA A 242 10.54 -2.29 -14.90
C ALA A 242 11.37 -2.58 -16.16
N PRO A 243 12.67 -2.22 -16.26
CA PRO A 243 13.49 -2.56 -17.41
C PRO A 243 13.81 -4.06 -17.52
N MET A 244 13.60 -4.85 -16.47
CA MET A 244 13.85 -6.30 -16.43
C MET A 244 12.62 -7.13 -16.81
N LEU A 245 11.41 -6.54 -16.81
CA LEU A 245 10.15 -7.27 -17.03
C LEU A 245 10.12 -8.11 -18.33
N PRO A 246 10.57 -7.62 -19.50
CA PRO A 246 10.57 -8.42 -20.72
C PRO A 246 11.46 -9.65 -20.61
N ALA A 247 12.65 -9.47 -20.04
CA ALA A 247 13.55 -10.58 -19.78
C ALA A 247 12.92 -11.53 -18.77
N LEU A 248 12.34 -11.08 -17.66
CA LEU A 248 11.71 -11.98 -16.68
C LEU A 248 10.43 -12.70 -17.17
N GLY A 249 9.96 -12.46 -18.39
CA GLY A 249 8.71 -13.02 -18.92
C GLY A 249 7.46 -12.41 -18.27
N LEU A 250 7.56 -11.21 -17.71
CA LEU A 250 6.51 -10.53 -16.93
C LEU A 250 5.97 -9.27 -17.63
N ASP A 251 6.25 -9.06 -18.91
CA ASP A 251 5.82 -7.86 -19.65
C ASP A 251 4.33 -7.87 -20.07
N SER A 252 3.65 -9.02 -19.94
CA SER A 252 2.20 -9.08 -20.11
C SER A 252 1.48 -8.21 -19.07
N GLU A 253 0.24 -7.80 -19.36
CA GLU A 253 -0.57 -7.03 -18.42
C GLU A 253 -0.73 -7.76 -17.07
N THR A 254 -0.95 -9.08 -17.10
CA THR A 254 -1.02 -9.91 -15.89
C THR A 254 0.34 -10.06 -15.21
N GLY A 255 1.43 -10.19 -15.98
CA GLY A 255 2.79 -10.23 -15.46
C GLY A 255 3.17 -8.99 -14.67
N LYS A 256 2.85 -7.80 -15.20
CA LYS A 256 3.04 -6.50 -14.51
C LYS A 256 2.26 -6.43 -13.21
N LEU A 257 1.01 -6.90 -13.20
CA LEU A 257 0.17 -6.94 -12.00
C LEU A 257 0.75 -7.88 -10.93
N LEU A 258 1.16 -9.08 -11.31
CA LEU A 258 1.78 -10.04 -10.38
C LEU A 258 3.15 -9.55 -9.89
N ALA A 259 3.95 -8.91 -10.74
CA ALA A 259 5.21 -8.27 -10.34
C ALA A 259 4.97 -7.15 -9.32
N MET A 260 3.93 -6.32 -9.52
CA MET A 260 3.53 -5.29 -8.57
C MET A 260 3.13 -5.87 -7.21
N ILE A 261 2.29 -6.91 -7.18
CA ILE A 261 1.86 -7.56 -5.94
C ILE A 261 3.05 -8.28 -5.27
N SER A 262 3.95 -8.86 -6.06
CA SER A 262 5.20 -9.47 -5.60
C SER A 262 6.11 -8.44 -4.91
N MET A 263 6.31 -7.26 -5.51
CA MET A 263 7.02 -6.15 -4.85
C MET A 263 6.27 -5.64 -3.62
N GLY A 264 4.94 -5.57 -3.66
CA GLY A 264 4.10 -5.24 -2.51
C GLY A 264 4.34 -6.19 -1.35
N ALA A 265 4.36 -7.50 -1.62
CA ALA A 265 4.71 -8.56 -0.68
C ALA A 265 6.12 -8.37 -0.10
N GLY A 266 7.10 -8.08 -0.95
CA GLY A 266 8.47 -7.82 -0.50
C GLY A 266 8.58 -6.55 0.34
N SER A 267 7.85 -5.49 -0.01
CA SER A 267 7.84 -4.23 0.74
C SER A 267 7.15 -4.32 2.11
N MET A 268 6.47 -5.43 2.39
CA MET A 268 5.98 -5.76 3.73
C MET A 268 7.06 -6.39 4.61
N MET A 269 8.09 -7.03 4.03
CA MET A 269 9.10 -7.78 4.78
C MET A 269 9.81 -6.94 5.83
N VAL A 270 10.03 -7.55 7.00
CA VAL A 270 10.89 -7.07 8.08
C VAL A 270 10.65 -5.59 8.44
N SER A 271 9.44 -5.26 8.91
CA SER A 271 9.21 -3.94 9.53
C SER A 271 9.84 -3.88 10.91
N HIS A 272 10.98 -3.20 11.07
CA HIS A 272 11.73 -3.10 12.32
C HIS A 272 12.06 -1.63 12.69
N ALA A 273 13.06 -1.41 13.55
CA ALA A 273 13.39 -0.11 14.11
C ALA A 273 13.67 1.03 13.09
N ASN A 274 13.95 0.73 11.82
CA ASN A 274 14.11 1.73 10.76
C ASN A 274 12.78 2.14 10.09
N ASP A 275 11.69 1.44 10.39
CA ASP A 275 10.36 1.72 9.86
C ASP A 275 9.58 2.64 10.80
N SER A 276 9.15 3.81 10.32
CA SER A 276 8.29 4.72 11.07
C SER A 276 6.98 4.06 11.52
N TYR A 277 6.42 3.15 10.72
CA TYR A 277 5.18 2.48 11.06
C TYR A 277 5.34 1.51 12.25
N PHE A 278 6.50 0.84 12.37
CA PHE A 278 6.85 0.06 13.55
C PHE A 278 6.76 0.93 14.83
N TRP A 279 7.30 2.15 14.79
CA TRP A 279 7.25 3.06 15.93
C TRP A 279 5.86 3.61 16.22
N VAL A 280 5.06 3.89 15.18
CA VAL A 280 3.65 4.26 15.33
C VAL A 280 2.89 3.17 16.07
N VAL A 281 3.07 1.91 15.66
CA VAL A 281 2.41 0.76 16.29
C VAL A 281 2.86 0.57 17.73
N ALA A 282 4.16 0.60 18.01
CA ALA A 282 4.70 0.45 19.37
C ALA A 282 4.25 1.59 20.30
N ARG A 283 4.45 2.85 19.89
CA ARG A 283 4.21 4.03 20.73
C ARG A 283 2.74 4.33 20.95
N PHE A 284 1.91 4.26 19.90
CA PHE A 284 0.48 4.55 20.06
C PHE A 284 -0.28 3.46 20.81
N SER A 285 0.24 2.23 20.79
CA SER A 285 -0.33 1.12 21.55
C SER A 285 0.24 1.03 22.96
N GLY A 286 1.32 1.77 23.29
CA GLY A 286 2.00 1.69 24.58
C GLY A 286 2.69 0.35 24.82
N ILE A 287 3.10 -0.35 23.74
CA ILE A 287 3.72 -1.67 23.81
C ILE A 287 5.24 -1.51 23.71
N ASN A 288 5.99 -2.29 24.50
CA ASN A 288 7.44 -2.29 24.44
C ASN A 288 7.96 -2.68 23.04
N SER A 289 9.04 -2.06 22.60
CA SER A 289 9.74 -2.33 21.35
C SER A 289 10.17 -3.79 21.23
N ASP A 290 10.59 -4.45 22.32
CA ASP A 290 10.96 -5.87 22.29
C ASP A 290 9.80 -6.78 21.90
N THR A 291 8.61 -6.52 22.44
CA THR A 291 7.38 -7.25 22.10
C THR A 291 6.97 -6.92 20.67
N THR A 292 7.10 -5.66 20.25
CA THR A 292 6.81 -5.25 18.87
C THR A 292 7.73 -5.96 17.88
N LEU A 293 9.04 -6.07 18.16
CA LEU A 293 9.97 -6.83 17.31
C LEU A 293 9.59 -8.31 17.24
N LYS A 294 9.28 -8.93 18.38
CA LYS A 294 8.97 -10.38 18.43
C LYS A 294 7.65 -10.74 17.78
N VAL A 295 6.64 -9.88 17.87
CA VAL A 295 5.28 -10.20 17.39
C VAL A 295 4.97 -9.50 16.08
N TYR A 296 5.13 -8.18 16.02
CA TYR A 296 4.74 -7.40 14.85
C TYR A 296 5.75 -7.57 13.70
N SER A 297 7.04 -7.44 13.94
CA SER A 297 8.03 -7.59 12.86
C SER A 297 8.02 -9.00 12.27
N THR A 298 7.89 -10.05 13.09
CA THR A 298 7.75 -11.43 12.62
C THR A 298 6.43 -11.66 11.89
N ALA A 299 5.32 -11.04 12.33
CA ALA A 299 4.06 -11.05 11.58
C ALA A 299 4.23 -10.44 10.19
N THR A 300 4.98 -9.34 10.05
CA THR A 300 5.23 -8.74 8.74
C THR A 300 6.00 -9.68 7.80
N ILE A 301 6.96 -10.46 8.33
CA ILE A 301 7.68 -11.52 7.59
C ILE A 301 6.71 -12.60 7.11
N VAL A 302 5.82 -13.06 7.98
CA VAL A 302 4.82 -14.07 7.60
C VAL A 302 3.87 -13.53 6.52
N MET A 303 3.44 -12.27 6.63
CA MET A 303 2.55 -11.63 5.66
C MET A 303 3.12 -11.68 4.25
N GLY A 304 4.31 -11.11 4.02
CA GLY A 304 4.83 -11.07 2.66
C GLY A 304 5.31 -12.42 2.14
N ILE A 305 5.75 -13.37 2.99
CA ILE A 305 6.04 -14.74 2.53
C ILE A 305 4.74 -15.41 2.04
N VAL A 306 3.65 -15.31 2.83
CA VAL A 306 2.37 -15.91 2.44
C VAL A 306 1.80 -15.22 1.21
N THR A 307 1.84 -13.88 1.14
CA THR A 307 1.39 -13.15 -0.05
C THR A 307 2.21 -13.55 -1.27
N PHE A 308 3.53 -13.63 -1.17
CA PHE A 308 4.39 -14.06 -2.26
C PHE A 308 4.09 -15.50 -2.69
N ALA A 309 3.89 -16.41 -1.73
CA ALA A 309 3.50 -17.79 -2.03
C ALA A 309 2.15 -17.84 -2.77
N CYS A 310 1.16 -17.05 -2.35
CA CYS A 310 -0.10 -16.94 -3.08
C CYS A 310 0.11 -16.42 -4.50
N VAL A 311 0.90 -15.36 -4.69
CA VAL A 311 1.22 -14.78 -6.01
C VAL A 311 1.89 -15.81 -6.91
N TRP A 312 2.87 -16.54 -6.37
CA TRP A 312 3.59 -17.60 -7.07
C TRP A 312 2.68 -18.78 -7.44
N LEU A 313 1.75 -19.16 -6.57
CA LEU A 313 0.78 -20.21 -6.90
C LEU A 313 -0.18 -19.74 -8.00
N THR A 314 -0.65 -18.50 -7.92
CA THR A 314 -1.52 -17.92 -8.94
C THR A 314 -0.82 -17.78 -10.30
N SER A 315 0.49 -17.58 -10.32
CA SER A 315 1.23 -17.43 -11.56
C SER A 315 1.17 -18.68 -12.44
N PHE A 316 1.09 -19.89 -11.87
CA PHE A 316 0.93 -21.12 -12.65
C PHE A 316 -0.39 -21.22 -13.44
N PHE A 317 -1.39 -20.40 -13.09
CA PHE A 317 -2.69 -20.41 -13.74
C PHE A 317 -2.90 -19.21 -14.68
N ILE A 318 -2.16 -18.12 -14.48
CA ILE A 318 -2.41 -16.82 -15.13
C ILE A 318 -1.25 -16.39 -16.05
N LEU A 319 -0.04 -16.93 -15.87
CA LEU A 319 1.12 -16.75 -16.75
C LEU A 319 1.37 -18.03 -17.55
#